data_AF-A0A0F9ZTR1-F1
#
_entry.id   AF-A0A0F9ZTR1-F1
#
_cell.length_a   1.000
_cell.length_b   1.000
_cell.length_c   1.000
_cell.angle_alpha   90.00
_cell.angle_beta   90.00
_cell.angle_gamma   90.00
#
_symmetry.space_group_name_H-M   'P 1'
#
loop_
_entity.id
_entity.type
_entity.pdbx_description
1 polymer ?
#
loop_
_entity_poly.entity_id
_entity_poly.type
_entity_poly.pdbx_seq_one_letter_code
_entity_poly.pdbx_strand_id
1 'polypeptide(L)' 'MANIPYFLWDYDLTEKDVVKILRSKNAEEKSWIITRILESARYEDIWRFLSLQEIKAIYPSLKLKKPIKDAWDYALSIWN' A
#
# COMPACT_ATOMS: atom_id res chain seq x y z
N MET A 1 -20.66 11.34 2.51
CA MET A 1 -20.12 11.03 1.17
C MET A 1 -18.98 10.05 1.38
N ALA A 2 -18.94 8.95 0.63
CA ALA A 2 -17.82 8.03 0.74
C ALA A 2 -16.60 8.68 0.07
N ASN A 3 -15.48 8.76 0.78
CA ASN A 3 -14.26 9.37 0.28
C ASN A 3 -13.51 8.33 -0.56
N ILE A 4 -13.50 8.52 -1.88
CA ILE A 4 -12.67 7.72 -2.79
C ILE A 4 -11.24 8.25 -2.65
N PRO A 5 -10.26 7.45 -2.21
CA PRO A 5 -8.89 7.90 -2.12
C PRO A 5 -8.37 8.28 -3.51
N TYR A 6 -7.67 9.41 -3.64
CA TYR A 6 -7.18 9.90 -4.94
C TYR A 6 -6.26 8.88 -5.65
N PHE A 7 -5.60 7.99 -4.90
CA PHE A 7 -4.75 6.93 -5.45
C PHE A 7 -5.52 5.73 -6.01
N LEU A 8 -6.86 5.74 -5.91
CA LEU A 8 -7.80 4.76 -6.44
C LEU A 8 -8.84 5.41 -7.37
N TRP A 9 -8.52 6.52 -8.03
CA TRP A 9 -9.45 7.21 -8.95
C TRP A 9 -9.97 6.32 -10.09
N ASP A 10 -9.24 5.24 -10.42
CA ASP A 10 -9.57 4.22 -11.41
C ASP A 10 -10.46 3.08 -10.87
N TYR A 11 -10.79 3.08 -9.57
CA TYR A 11 -11.61 2.06 -8.92
C TYR A 11 -12.76 2.68 -8.11
N ASP A 12 -13.90 1.99 -8.07
CA ASP A 12 -15.00 2.32 -7.17
C ASP A 12 -14.74 1.74 -5.77
N LEU A 13 -13.64 2.18 -5.13
CA LEU A 13 -13.23 1.76 -3.81
C LEU A 13 -13.17 2.96 -2.86
N THR A 14 -13.87 2.85 -1.74
CA THR A 14 -13.85 3.86 -0.70
C THR A 14 -12.72 3.57 0.28
N GLU A 15 -12.35 4.56 1.10
CA GLU A 15 -11.37 4.36 2.18
C GLU A 15 -11.76 3.20 3.13
N LYS A 16 -13.07 3.00 3.36
CA LYS A 16 -13.57 1.87 4.17
C LYS A 16 -13.30 0.53 3.51
N ASP A 17 -13.42 0.46 2.19
CA ASP A 17 -13.15 -0.76 1.42
C ASP A 17 -11.65 -1.08 1.44
N VAL A 18 -10.78 -0.07 1.34
CA VAL A 18 -9.33 -0.24 1.51
C VAL A 18 -9.02 -0.87 2.86
N VAL A 19 -9.55 -0.31 3.94
CA VAL A 19 -9.35 -0.86 5.30
C VAL A 19 -9.91 -2.28 5.42
N LYS A 20 -11.05 -2.57 4.78
CA LYS A 20 -11.65 -3.91 4.76
C LYS A 20 -10.75 -4.91 4.04
N ILE A 21 -10.19 -4.56 2.88
CA ILE A 21 -9.28 -5.41 2.11
C ILE A 21 -7.99 -5.66 2.90
N LEU A 22 -7.42 -4.64 3.53
CA LEU A 22 -6.21 -4.76 4.35
C LEU A 22 -6.36 -5.71 5.54
N ARG A 23 -7.58 -5.84 6.07
CA ARG A 23 -7.96 -6.75 7.17
C ARG A 23 -8.45 -8.12 6.68
N SER A 24 -8.59 -8.31 5.37
CA SER A 24 -9.04 -9.58 4.80
C SER A 24 -7.98 -10.68 4.97
N LYS A 25 -8.43 -11.94 4.89
CA LYS A 25 -7.53 -13.10 4.83
C LYS A 25 -7.04 -13.39 3.40
N ASN A 26 -7.48 -12.61 2.40
CA ASN A 26 -7.09 -12.79 1.01
C ASN A 26 -5.73 -12.11 0.78
N ALA A 27 -4.67 -12.91 0.72
CA ALA A 27 -3.31 -12.42 0.52
C ALA A 27 -3.11 -11.72 -0.84
N GLU A 28 -3.85 -12.11 -1.87
CA GLU A 28 -3.76 -11.53 -3.20
C GLU A 28 -4.36 -10.13 -3.23
N GLU A 29 -5.60 -9.97 -2.74
CA GLU A 29 -6.25 -8.66 -2.63
C GLU A 29 -5.46 -7.71 -1.72
N LYS A 30 -4.92 -8.23 -0.61
CA LYS A 30 -4.08 -7.46 0.30
C LYS A 30 -2.78 -7.00 -0.37
N SER A 31 -2.10 -7.88 -1.10
CA SER A 31 -0.88 -7.52 -1.83
C SER A 31 -1.17 -6.49 -2.92
N TRP A 32 -2.29 -6.65 -3.63
CA TRP A 32 -2.72 -5.72 -4.66
C TRP A 32 -2.99 -4.32 -4.09
N ILE A 33 -3.78 -4.20 -3.02
CA ILE A 33 -4.10 -2.87 -2.46
C ILE A 33 -2.86 -2.20 -1.86
N ILE A 34 -1.97 -2.98 -1.24
CA ILE A 34 -0.70 -2.45 -0.70
C ILE A 34 0.19 -1.95 -1.84
N THR A 35 0.30 -2.70 -2.93
CA THR A 35 1.02 -2.24 -4.14
C THR A 35 0.47 -0.89 -4.62
N ARG A 36 -0.87 -0.75 -4.68
CA ARG A 36 -1.52 0.52 -5.06
C ARG A 36 -1.19 1.68 -4.11
N ILE A 37 -1.23 1.43 -2.80
CA ILE A 37 -0.88 2.44 -1.80
C ILE A 37 0.58 2.88 -1.97
N LEU A 38 1.52 1.93 -2.07
CA LEU A 38 2.95 2.23 -2.15
C LEU A 38 3.37 2.90 -3.47
N GLU A 39 2.66 2.64 -4.57
CA GLU A 39 2.97 3.24 -5.88
C GLU A 39 2.33 4.61 -6.11
N SER A 40 1.16 4.87 -5.51
CA SER A 40 0.31 5.99 -5.92
C SER A 40 -0.06 6.95 -4.80
N ALA A 41 0.03 6.54 -3.52
CA ALA A 41 -0.22 7.45 -2.41
C ALA A 41 1.00 8.32 -2.11
N ARG A 42 0.75 9.55 -1.66
CA ARG A 42 1.75 10.42 -1.06
C ARG A 42 2.31 9.74 0.19
N TYR A 43 3.61 9.92 0.40
CA TYR A 43 4.34 9.29 1.50
C TYR A 43 3.65 9.45 2.88
N GLU A 44 3.16 10.65 3.19
CA GLU A 44 2.45 10.97 4.43
C GLU A 44 1.12 10.20 4.60
N ASP A 45 0.44 9.88 3.50
CA ASP A 45 -0.83 9.15 3.53
C ASP A 45 -0.65 7.64 3.68
N ILE A 46 0.51 7.10 3.29
CA ILE A 46 0.80 5.65 3.40
C ILE A 46 0.65 5.18 4.84
N TRP A 47 1.14 5.98 5.79
CA TRP A 47 1.12 5.67 7.22
C TRP A 47 -0.29 5.72 7.85
N ARG A 48 -1.29 6.23 7.14
CA ARG A 48 -2.70 6.15 7.57
C ARG A 48 -3.28 4.74 7.36
N PHE A 49 -2.70 3.96 6.44
CA PHE A 49 -3.19 2.63 6.07
C PHE A 49 -2.28 1.51 6.54
N LEU A 50 -0.97 1.76 6.57
CA LEU A 50 0.05 0.73 6.78
C LEU A 50 1.04 1.15 7.87
N SER A 51 1.42 0.18 8.71
CA SER A 51 2.57 0.32 9.58
C SER A 51 3.86 -0.13 8.88
N LEU A 52 5.01 0.34 9.37
CA LEU A 52 6.32 -0.09 8.86
C LEU A 52 6.51 -1.61 8.99
N GLN A 53 5.99 -2.23 10.05
CA GLN A 53 6.08 -3.68 10.25
C GLN A 53 5.28 -4.44 9.20
N GLU A 54 4.06 -3.98 8.87
CA GLU A 54 3.25 -4.59 7.81
C GLU A 54 3.92 -4.46 6.45
N ILE A 55 4.50 -3.30 6.15
CA ILE A 55 5.28 -3.10 4.92
C ILE A 55 6.46 -4.07 4.90
N LYS A 56 7.31 -4.10 5.94
CA LYS A 56 8.45 -5.04 6.01
C LYS A 56 8.03 -6.50 5.82
N ALA A 57 6.90 -6.91 6.39
CA ALA A 57 6.42 -8.28 6.30
C ALA A 57 5.97 -8.67 4.89
N ILE A 58 5.29 -7.77 4.17
CA ILE A 58 4.72 -8.08 2.84
C ILE A 58 5.63 -7.66 1.68
N TYR A 59 6.52 -6.70 1.90
CA TYR A 59 7.37 -6.11 0.86
C TYR A 59 8.11 -7.14 -0.01
N PRO A 60 8.68 -8.24 0.53
CA PRO A 60 9.36 -9.25 -0.29
C PRO A 60 8.48 -9.93 -1.34
N SER A 61 7.15 -9.96 -1.15
CA SER A 61 6.21 -10.56 -2.10
C SER A 61 5.56 -9.56 -3.06
N LEU A 62 5.79 -8.25 -2.87
CA LEU A 62 5.19 -7.22 -3.71
C LEU A 62 5.89 -7.11 -5.07
N LYS A 63 5.09 -6.94 -6.12
CA LYS A 63 5.58 -6.64 -7.47
C LYS A 63 5.39 -5.15 -7.73
N LEU A 64 6.39 -4.35 -7.34
CA LEU A 64 6.41 -2.90 -7.54
C LEU A 64 7.14 -2.53 -8.83
N LYS A 65 6.75 -1.41 -9.46
CA LYS A 65 7.53 -0.77 -10.52
C LYS A 65 8.95 -0.47 -10.04
N LYS A 66 9.94 -0.66 -10.92
CA LYS A 66 11.38 -0.55 -10.58
C LYS A 66 11.77 0.73 -9.83
N PRO A 67 11.35 1.94 -10.24
CA PRO A 67 11.71 3.17 -9.51
C PRO A 67 11.13 3.21 -8.08
N ILE A 68 9.91 2.72 -7.90
CA ILE A 68 9.25 2.64 -6.60
C ILE A 68 9.95 1.60 -5.73
N LYS A 69 10.25 0.44 -6.32
CA LYS A 69 11.01 -0.62 -5.65
C LYS A 69 12.36 -0.11 -5.14
N ASP A 70 13.12 0.61 -5.96
CA ASP A 70 14.44 1.11 -5.57
C ASP A 70 14.35 2.14 -4.43
N ALA A 71 13.34 3.01 -4.45
CA ALA A 71 13.09 3.96 -3.37
C ALA A 71 12.75 3.26 -2.04
N TRP A 72 11.90 2.22 -2.09
CA TRP A 72 11.56 1.44 -0.90
C TRP A 72 12.70 0.54 -0.42
N ASP A 73 13.49 -0.04 -1.32
CA ASP A 73 14.70 -0.80 -0.96
C ASP A 73 15.66 0.09 -0.17
N TYR A 74 15.89 1.34 -0.63
CA TYR A 74 16.68 2.31 0.10
C TYR A 74 16.06 2.67 1.45
N ALA A 75 14.77 3.04 1.48
CA ALA A 75 14.10 3.45 2.72
C ALA A 75 14.12 2.35 3.79
N LEU A 76 13.82 1.11 3.40
CA LEU A 76 13.85 -0.06 4.29
C LEU A 76 15.26 -0.39 4.78
N SER A 77 16.30 -0.09 4.01
CA SER A 77 17.69 -0.25 4.45
C SER A 77 18.08 0.71 5.58
N ILE A 78 17.48 1.91 5.60
CA ILE A 78 17.72 2.93 6.64
C ILE A 78 16.89 2.67 7.90
N TRP A 79 15.66 2.20 7.75
CA TRP A 79 14.77 1.90 8.88
C TRP A 79 14.99 0.52 9.49
N ASN A 80 16.12 -0.13 9.20
CA ASN A 80 16.42 -1.46 9.69
C ASN A 80 16.79 -1.45 11.18
#